data_AF-A0A212DGU3-F1
#
_entry.id   AF-A0A212DGU3-F1
#
_cell.length_a   1.000
_cell.length_b   1.000
_cell.length_c   1.000
_cell.angle_alpha   90.00
_cell.angle_beta   90.00
_cell.angle_gamma   90.00
#
_symmetry.space_group_name_H-M   'P 1'
#
loop_
_entity.id
_entity.type
_entity.pdbx_description
1 polymer ?
#
loop_
_entity_poly.entity_id
_entity_poly.type
_entity_poly.pdbx_seq_one_letter_code
_entity_poly.pdbx_strand_id
1 'polypeptide(L)'
;MMCYKCKKYHLGICYESMRSCTLKYRQTCAVENIYFLTKKGRSMYYYSKLSCKANCEDINFLSFEKRTELICCKHKSYCNLPE
;
A
#
# COMPACT_ATOMS: atom_id res chain seq x y z
N MET A 1 2.29 5.50 -17.35
CA MET A 1 1.41 4.94 -16.32
C MET A 1 1.70 5.63 -14.99
N MET A 2 0.66 5.96 -14.23
CA MET A 2 0.76 6.72 -12.97
C MET A 2 0.17 5.93 -11.80
N CYS A 3 0.60 6.24 -10.57
CA CYS A 3 0.09 5.65 -9.34
C CYS A 3 -0.22 6.75 -8.33
N TYR A 4 -1.05 6.44 -7.33
CA TYR A 4 -1.22 7.31 -6.18
C TYR A 4 -0.06 7.16 -5.20
N LYS A 5 0.27 8.27 -4.53
CA LYS A 5 1.27 8.34 -3.48
C LYS A 5 0.66 9.01 -2.26
N CYS A 6 0.63 8.27 -1.15
CA CYS A 6 0.11 8.72 0.12
C CYS A 6 0.80 7.97 1.26
N LYS A 7 1.31 8.68 2.28
CA LYS A 7 1.97 8.04 3.42
C LYS A 7 1.01 7.42 4.43
N LYS A 8 -0.21 7.94 4.51
CA LYS A 8 -1.26 7.47 5.42
C LYS A 8 -2.62 7.61 4.74
N TYR A 9 -2.99 6.58 3.99
CA TYR A 9 -4.29 6.44 3.34
C TYR A 9 -5.20 5.59 4.22
N HIS A 10 -6.40 6.07 4.51
CA HIS A 10 -7.35 5.38 5.38
C HIS A 10 -8.76 5.62 4.88
N LEU A 11 -9.43 4.54 4.45
CA LEU A 11 -10.85 4.51 4.07
C LEU A 11 -11.25 5.65 3.10
N GLY A 12 -10.54 5.80 1.98
CA GLY A 12 -10.82 6.86 1.00
C GLY A 12 -10.01 8.14 1.19
N ILE A 13 -9.45 8.38 2.37
CA ILE A 13 -8.82 9.67 2.72
C ILE A 13 -7.31 9.51 2.82
N CYS A 14 -6.57 10.39 2.16
CA CYS A 14 -5.14 10.58 2.42
C CYS A 14 -4.96 11.70 3.47
N TYR A 15 -4.48 11.38 4.67
CA TYR A 15 -4.35 12.36 5.78
C TYR A 15 -3.32 13.47 5.54
N GLU A 16 -2.43 13.32 4.57
CA GLU A 16 -1.55 14.40 4.12
C GLU A 16 -2.16 15.08 2.88
N SER A 17 -1.60 14.82 1.71
CA SER A 17 -2.16 15.23 0.43
C SER A 17 -1.94 14.08 -0.54
N MET A 18 -3.00 13.70 -1.25
CA MET A 18 -2.89 12.68 -2.29
C MET A 18 -2.01 13.24 -3.42
N ARG A 19 -0.89 12.57 -3.71
CA ARG A 19 -0.02 12.89 -4.84
C ARG A 19 -0.08 11.78 -5.87
N SER A 20 0.42 12.06 -7.07
CA SER A 20 0.68 11.06 -8.09
C SER A 20 2.18 10.87 -8.30
N CYS A 21 2.57 9.69 -8.80
CA CYS A 21 3.91 9.43 -9.30
C CYS A 21 3.86 8.72 -10.64
N THR A 22 4.72 9.13 -11.56
CA THR A 22 4.92 8.46 -12.85
C THR A 22 5.88 7.29 -12.68
N LEU A 23 5.48 6.11 -13.15
CA LEU A 23 6.32 4.92 -13.09
C LEU A 23 7.61 5.11 -13.89
N LYS A 24 8.75 4.88 -13.22
CA LYS A 24 10.09 4.80 -13.86
C LYS A 24 10.43 3.35 -14.25
N TYR A 25 11.61 3.15 -14.85
CA TYR A 25 12.11 1.81 -15.21
C TYR A 25 12.05 0.86 -14.01
N ARG A 26 11.45 -0.33 -14.21
CA ARG A 26 11.20 -1.38 -13.19
C ARG A 26 10.39 -0.95 -11.96
N GLN A 27 9.69 0.19 -12.02
CA GLN A 27 8.74 0.57 -10.98
C GLN A 27 7.32 0.12 -11.30
N THR A 28 6.55 -0.15 -10.27
CA THR A 28 5.13 -0.50 -10.35
C THR A 28 4.36 0.22 -9.24
N CYS A 29 3.03 0.25 -9.35
CA CYS A 29 2.22 0.78 -8.26
C CYS A 29 2.23 -0.24 -7.11
N ALA A 30 2.17 0.28 -5.88
CA ALA A 30 2.20 -0.52 -4.67
C ALA A 30 1.23 0.02 -3.62
N VAL A 31 0.64 -0.91 -2.86
CA VAL A 31 -0.14 -0.68 -1.64
C VAL A 31 0.54 -1.44 -0.51
N GLU A 32 0.89 -0.75 0.57
CA GLU A 32 1.32 -1.38 1.82
C GLU A 32 0.18 -1.28 2.84
N ASN A 33 -0.62 -2.34 3.00
CA ASN A 33 -1.68 -2.40 3.99
C ASN A 33 -1.08 -2.74 5.35
N ILE A 34 -1.32 -1.90 6.35
CA ILE A 34 -0.78 -2.05 7.69
C ILE A 34 -1.92 -2.43 8.62
N TYR A 35 -1.71 -3.50 9.38
CA TYR A 35 -2.64 -4.06 10.35
C TYR A 35 -1.97 -4.12 11.72
N PHE A 36 -2.72 -3.83 12.78
CA PHE A 36 -2.32 -4.20 14.13
C PHE A 36 -2.85 -5.59 14.47
N LEU A 37 -2.04 -6.39 15.17
CA LEU A 37 -2.43 -7.70 15.65
C LEU A 37 -2.99 -7.55 17.07
N THR A 38 -4.22 -8.00 17.25
CA THR A 38 -4.79 -8.14 18.60
C THR A 38 -4.10 -9.29 19.34
N LYS A 39 -4.15 -9.28 20.68
CA LYS A 39 -3.67 -10.40 21.52
C LYS A 39 -4.33 -11.75 21.18
N LYS A 40 -5.49 -11.73 20.50
CA LYS A 40 -6.22 -12.92 20.01
C LYS A 40 -5.84 -13.32 18.58
N GLY A 41 -4.79 -12.74 17.99
CA GLY A 41 -4.30 -13.05 16.64
C GLY A 41 -5.08 -12.41 15.49
N ARG A 42 -6.12 -11.62 15.75
CA ARG A 42 -6.88 -10.92 14.69
C ARG A 42 -6.06 -9.78 14.11
N SER A 43 -5.97 -9.73 12.78
CA SER A 43 -5.41 -8.61 12.03
C SER A 43 -6.48 -7.54 11.84
N MET A 44 -6.29 -6.37 12.44
CA MET A 44 -7.19 -5.24 12.32
C MET A 44 -6.53 -4.19 11.44
N TYR A 45 -7.20 -3.81 10.36
CA TYR A 45 -6.69 -2.80 9.43
C TYR A 45 -6.45 -1.47 10.15
N TYR A 46 -5.32 -0.82 9.86
CA TYR A 46 -4.94 0.45 10.46
C TYR A 46 -4.85 1.58 9.44
N TYR A 47 -4.07 1.40 8.37
CA TYR A 47 -3.98 2.32 7.22
C TYR A 47 -3.18 1.66 6.10
N SER A 48 -3.22 2.24 4.90
CA SER A 48 -2.37 1.85 3.78
C SER A 48 -1.36 2.93 3.42
N LYS A 49 -0.22 2.54 2.86
CA LYS A 49 0.69 3.44 2.14
C LYS A 49 0.59 3.18 0.65
N LEU A 50 0.46 4.24 -0.13
CA LEU A 50 0.40 4.17 -1.59
C LEU A 50 1.72 4.70 -2.16
N SER A 51 2.32 3.98 -3.11
CA SER A 51 3.59 4.41 -3.70
C SER A 51 3.86 3.84 -5.09
N CYS A 52 4.86 4.41 -5.77
CA CYS A 52 5.58 3.77 -6.86
C CYS A 52 6.81 3.06 -6.26
N LYS A 53 6.93 1.75 -6.46
CA LYS A 53 7.98 0.92 -5.85
C LYS A 53 8.76 0.18 -6.93
N ALA A 54 10.09 0.22 -6.84
CA ALA A 54 10.97 -0.54 -7.72
C ALA A 54 11.02 -2.00 -7.26
N ASN A 55 11.11 -2.94 -8.21
CA ASN A 55 11.22 -4.38 -7.92
C ASN A 55 10.16 -4.85 -6.90
N CYS A 56 8.91 -4.40 -7.10
CA CYS A 56 7.81 -4.70 -6.21
C CYS A 56 7.32 -6.14 -6.45
N GLU A 57 7.22 -6.90 -5.37
CA GLU A 57 6.63 -8.24 -5.30
C GLU A 57 5.65 -8.29 -4.14
N ASP A 58 4.62 -9.14 -4.26
CA ASP A 58 3.62 -9.31 -3.22
C ASP A 58 4.26 -10.03 -2.02
N ILE A 59 4.23 -9.38 -0.85
CA ILE A 59 4.88 -9.90 0.36
C ILE A 59 3.99 -9.66 1.57
N ASN A 60 3.87 -10.65 2.43
CA ASN A 60 3.16 -10.56 3.70
C ASN A 60 4.16 -10.66 4.86
N PHE A 61 4.38 -9.54 5.55
CA PHE A 61 5.27 -9.46 6.71
C PHE A 61 4.46 -9.56 8.00
N LEU A 62 4.77 -10.57 8.81
CA LEU A 62 4.19 -10.75 10.14
C LEU A 62 5.26 -10.45 11.20
N SER A 63 4.98 -9.49 12.08
CA SER A 63 5.74 -9.24 13.31
C SER A 63 4.82 -9.41 14.53
N PHE A 64 5.38 -9.26 15.75
CA PHE A 64 4.66 -9.60 16.98
C PHE A 64 3.32 -8.85 17.16
N GLU A 65 3.28 -7.56 16.81
CA GLU A 65 2.08 -6.71 16.99
C GLU A 65 1.54 -6.14 15.69
N LYS A 66 2.18 -6.45 14.55
CA LYS A 66 1.89 -5.80 13.28
C LYS A 66 1.99 -6.79 12.13
N ARG A 67 1.00 -6.75 11.25
CA ARG A 67 1.05 -7.38 9.93
C ARG A 67 1.11 -6.30 8.87
N THR A 68 1.93 -6.49 7.85
CA THR A 68 2.04 -5.59 6.70
C THR A 68 1.95 -6.39 5.42
N GLU A 69 1.01 -6.05 4.56
CA GLU A 69 0.88 -6.66 3.23
C GLU A 69 1.32 -5.65 2.19
N LEU A 70 2.36 -5.99 1.43
CA LEU A 70 2.74 -5.29 0.23
C LEU A 70 2.07 -5.97 -0.96
N ILE A 71 1.27 -5.21 -1.71
CA ILE A 71 0.59 -5.65 -2.93
C ILE A 71 1.03 -4.76 -4.08
N CYS A 72 1.41 -5.36 -5.20
CA CYS A 72 1.97 -4.70 -6.36
C CYS A 72 1.04 -4.86 -7.57
N CYS A 73 0.81 -3.78 -8.31
CA CYS A 73 -0.04 -3.83 -9.51
C CYS A 73 0.62 -3.11 -10.70
N LYS A 74 0.49 -3.70 -11.89
CA LYS A 74 1.24 -3.31 -13.11
C LYS A 74 0.36 -3.06 -14.34
N HIS A 75 -0.96 -3.22 -14.26
CA HIS A 75 -1.79 -3.33 -15.47
C HIS A 75 -2.71 -2.12 -15.73
N LYS A 76 -2.83 -1.19 -14.78
CA LYS A 76 -3.75 -0.04 -14.88
C LYS A 76 -3.15 1.16 -14.14
N SER A 77 -3.30 2.38 -14.68
CA SER A 77 -2.95 3.59 -13.93
C SER A 77 -3.82 3.69 -12.69
N TYR A 78 -3.22 4.10 -11.57
CA TYR A 78 -3.89 4.26 -10.28
C TYR A 78 -4.48 2.97 -9.69
N CYS A 79 -3.98 1.80 -10.12
CA CYS A 79 -4.43 0.49 -9.61
C CYS A 79 -4.16 0.25 -8.12
N ASN A 80 -3.43 1.14 -7.45
CA ASN A 80 -3.13 1.05 -6.02
C ASN A 80 -4.17 1.75 -5.14
N LEU A 81 -5.41 1.86 -5.62
CA LEU A 81 -6.59 2.10 -4.79
C LEU A 81 -7.52 0.89 -4.89
N PRO A 82 -8.17 0.48 -3.79
CA PRO A 82 -9.26 -0.49 -3.85
C PRO A 82 -10.44 0.08 -4.67
N GLU A 83 -11.05 -0.75 -5.52
CA GLU A 83 -12.31 -0.43 -6.22
C GLU A 83 -13.51 -0.42 -5.27
#